data_AF-A0A261DB35-F1
#
_entry.id   AF-A0A261DB35-F1
#
_cell.length_a   1.000
_cell.length_b   1.000
_cell.length_c   1.000
_cell.angle_alpha   90.00
_cell.angle_beta   90.00
_cell.angle_gamma   90.00
#
_symmetry.space_group_name_H-M   'P 1'
#
loop_
_entity.id
_entity.type
_entity.pdbx_description
1 polymer ?
#
loop_
_entity_poly.entity_id
_entity_poly.type
_entity_poly.pdbx_seq_one_letter_code
_entity_poly.pdbx_strand_id
1 'polypeptide(L)' 'MLASKVTEKYQATIPYEIRNFLHLEKGDRVKFKIEGGKVMVQKLPYTDYEYLDSLSKSLPEWLSPEDDEAYHDL' A
#
# COMPACT_ATOMS: atom_id res chain seq x y z
N MET A 1 -4.73 23.91 10.81
CA MET A 1 -4.96 22.57 11.41
C MET A 1 -6.22 22.02 10.77
N LEU A 2 -6.17 20.83 10.17
CA LEU A 2 -7.32 20.16 9.55
C LEU A 2 -7.88 19.13 10.53
N ALA A 3 -9.20 19.02 10.63
CA ALA A 3 -9.85 18.10 11.56
C ALA A 3 -11.09 17.45 10.91
N SER A 4 -11.49 16.28 11.40
CA SER A 4 -12.70 15.60 10.98
C SER A 4 -13.32 14.87 12.16
N LYS A 5 -14.65 14.79 12.18
CA LYS A 5 -15.38 14.07 13.23
C LYS A 5 -15.36 12.57 12.93
N VAL A 6 -15.11 11.79 13.96
CA VAL A 6 -15.22 10.33 13.91
C VAL A 6 -16.69 9.94 13.99
N THR A 7 -17.14 9.08 13.08
CA THR A 7 -18.50 8.51 13.08
C THR A 7 -18.61 7.38 14.09
N GLU A 8 -19.83 6.90 14.35
CA GLU A 8 -20.08 5.73 15.21
C GLU A 8 -19.36 4.45 14.74
N LYS A 9 -19.07 4.35 13.45
CA LYS A 9 -18.31 3.24 12.85
C LYS A 9 -16.80 3.49 12.81
N TYR A 10 -16.31 4.47 13.59
CA TYR A 10 -14.90 4.83 13.66
C TYR A 10 -14.29 5.29 12.33
N GLN A 11 -15.12 5.86 11.45
CA GLN A 11 -14.65 6.45 10.19
C GLN A 11 -14.45 7.95 10.37
N ALA A 12 -13.41 8.51 9.75
CA ALA A 12 -13.25 9.94 9.62
C ALA A 12 -12.96 10.27 8.15
N THR A 13 -13.57 11.33 7.65
CA THR A 13 -13.31 11.80 6.29
C THR A 13 -11.88 12.32 6.21
N ILE A 14 -11.14 11.93 5.17
CA ILE A 14 -9.85 12.55 4.87
C ILE A 14 -10.13 13.92 4.22
N PRO A 15 -9.68 15.05 4.81
CA PRO A 15 -9.90 16.39 4.27
C PRO A 15 -9.36 16.53 2.83
N TYR A 16 -9.96 17.45 2.06
CA TYR A 16 -9.65 17.61 0.64
C TYR A 16 -8.15 17.85 0.38
N GLU A 17 -7.51 18.68 1.19
CA GLU A 17 -6.10 19.03 1.06
C GLU A 17 -5.20 17.80 1.21
N ILE A 18 -5.54 16.90 2.13
CA ILE A 18 -4.81 15.65 2.36
C ILE A 18 -5.07 14.65 1.23
N ARG A 19 -6.32 14.54 0.76
CA ARG A 19 -6.65 13.69 -0.40
C ARG A 19 -5.90 14.12 -1.65
N ASN A 20 -5.87 15.43 -1.91
CA ASN A 20 -5.17 15.99 -3.05
C ASN A 20 -3.66 15.78 -2.95
N PHE A 21 -3.07 15.99 -1.77
CA PHE A 21 -1.65 15.73 -1.52
C PHE A 21 -1.26 14.26 -1.74
N LEU A 22 -2.11 13.32 -1.30
CA LEU A 22 -1.88 11.88 -1.48
C LEU A 22 -2.37 11.33 -2.83
N HIS A 23 -2.95 12.18 -3.68
CA HIS A 23 -3.64 11.78 -4.92
C HIS A 23 -4.62 10.61 -4.70
N LEU A 24 -5.44 10.72 -3.64
CA LEU A 24 -6.42 9.69 -3.28
C LEU A 24 -7.69 9.83 -4.10
N GLU A 25 -8.11 8.71 -4.69
CA GLU A 25 -9.33 8.53 -5.44
C GLU A 25 -10.24 7.50 -4.76
N LYS A 26 -11.49 7.41 -5.24
CA LYS A 26 -12.44 6.42 -4.74
C LYS A 26 -11.92 5.02 -5.06
N GLY A 27 -11.82 4.17 -4.04
CA GLY A 27 -11.35 2.78 -4.18
C GLY A 27 -9.88 2.60 -3.81
N ASP A 28 -9.12 3.69 -3.67
CA ASP A 28 -7.76 3.62 -3.14
C ASP A 28 -7.75 3.07 -1.72
N ARG A 29 -6.70 2.31 -1.43
CA ARG A 29 -6.42 1.78 -0.09
C ARG A 29 -5.40 2.69 0.58
N VAL A 30 -5.48 2.79 1.90
CA VAL A 30 -4.48 3.51 2.71
C VAL A 30 -3.90 2.60 3.78
N LYS A 31 -2.60 2.75 4.04
CA LYS A 31 -1.90 2.11 5.16
C LYS A 31 -1.76 3.12 6.30
N PHE A 32 -1.95 2.63 7.51
CA PHE A 32 -1.65 3.36 8.74
C PHE A 32 -0.34 2.84 9.33
N LYS A 33 0.59 3.73 9.67
CA LYS A 33 1.83 3.41 10.40
C LYS A 33 1.85 4.21 11.70
N ILE A 34 2.28 3.57 12.79
CA ILE A 34 2.47 4.23 14.08
C ILE A 34 3.97 4.43 14.27
N GLU A 35 4.40 5.67 14.49
CA GLU A 35 5.81 6.02 14.67
C GLU A 35 5.95 7.27 15.55
N GLY A 36 6.79 7.19 16.58
CA GLY A 36 7.05 8.33 17.47
C GLY A 36 5.79 8.92 18.13
N GLY A 37 4.81 8.07 18.47
CA GLY A 37 3.53 8.51 19.06
C GLY A 37 2.58 9.20 18.08
N LYS A 38 2.86 9.16 16.78
CA LYS A 38 2.01 9.70 15.71
C LYS A 38 1.51 8.59 14.80
N VAL A 39 0.34 8.82 14.20
CA VAL A 39 -0.20 7.97 13.13
C VAL A 39 0.06 8.66 11.80
N MET A 40 0.70 7.94 10.88
CA MET A 40 0.90 8.36 9.49
C MET A 40 -0.05 7.59 8.57
N VAL A 41 -0.60 8.28 7.58
CA VAL A 41 -1.47 7.71 6.55
C VAL A 41 -0.75 7.79 5.22
N GLN A 42 -0.69 6.67 4.50
CA GLN A 42 -0.04 6.58 3.20
C GLN A 42 -0.98 5.91 2.20
N LYS A 43 -1.04 6.41 0.96
CA LYS A 43 -1.72 5.70 -0.14
C LYS A 43 -1.00 4.38 -0.40
N LEU A 44 -1.75 3.28 -0.39
CA LEU A 44 -1.23 1.99 -0.83
C LEU A 44 -1.34 1.94 -2.35
N PRO A 45 -0.23 1.66 -3.07
CA PRO A 45 -0.32 1.38 -4.49
C PRO A 45 -1.23 0.16 -4.70
N TYR A 46 -1.97 0.17 -5.80
CA TYR A 46 -2.66 -1.02 -6.25
C TYR A 46 -1.59 -2.03 -6.69
N THR A 47 -1.42 -3.09 -5.91
CA THR A 47 -0.61 -4.23 -6.32
C THR A 47 -1.52 -5.17 -7.11
N ASP A 48 -1.32 -5.20 -8.43
CA ASP A 48 -1.99 -6.16 -9.30
C ASP A 48 -1.32 -7.52 -9.16
N TYR A 49 -1.78 -8.29 -8.17
CA TYR A 49 -1.23 -9.61 -7.88
C TYR A 49 -1.42 -10.59 -9.03
N GLU A 50 -2.49 -10.47 -9.83
CA GLU A 50 -2.72 -11.34 -10.99
C GLU A 50 -1.72 -11.03 -12.10
N TYR A 51 -1.48 -9.74 -12.38
CA TYR A 51 -0.43 -9.34 -13.31
C TYR A 51 0.95 -9.80 -12.83
N LEU A 52 1.30 -9.56 -11.56
CA LEU A 52 2.59 -9.98 -11.00
C LEU A 52 2.78 -11.50 -11.02
N ASP A 53 1.74 -12.26 -10.69
CA ASP A 53 1.74 -13.72 -10.79
C ASP A 53 1.93 -14.16 -12.25
N SER A 54 1.20 -13.57 -13.20
CA SER A 54 1.35 -13.87 -14.63
C SER A 54 2.77 -13.59 -15.14
N LEU A 55 3.38 -12.49 -14.69
CA LEU A 55 4.73 -12.10 -15.04
C LEU A 55 5.75 -13.08 -14.45
N SER A 56 5.60 -13.46 -13.18
CA SER A 56 6.47 -14.45 -12.53
C SER A 56 6.45 -15.79 -13.27
N LYS A 57 5.27 -16.24 -13.72
CA LYS A 57 5.12 -17.48 -14.50
C LYS A 57 5.78 -17.41 -15.88
N SER A 58 5.92 -16.21 -16.45
CA SER A 58 6.64 -16.00 -17.71
C SER A 58 8.17 -15.99 -17.55
N LEU A 59 8.67 -15.93 -16.32
CA LEU A 59 10.09 -15.89 -15.97
C LEU A 59 10.48 -17.09 -15.09
N PRO A 60 10.35 -18.33 -15.59
CA PRO A 60 10.58 -19.53 -14.78
C PRO A 60 12.04 -19.67 -14.30
N GLU A 61 12.99 -19.06 -15.01
CA GLU A 61 14.42 -19.06 -14.65
C GLU A 61 14.68 -18.39 -13.30
N TRP A 62 13.86 -17.40 -12.94
CA TRP A 62 13.93 -16.63 -11.69
C TRP A 62 13.15 -17.29 -10.53
N LEU A 63 12.57 -18.47 -10.77
CA LEU A 63 11.93 -19.31 -9.76
C LEU A 63 12.71 -20.62 -9.56
N SER A 64 13.94 -20.68 -10.08
CA SER A 64 14.79 -21.86 -10.01
C SER A 64 15.44 -22.00 -8.62
N PRO A 65 15.75 -23.23 -8.18
CA PRO A 65 16.49 -23.45 -6.94
C PRO A 65 17.84 -22.71 -6.91
N GLU A 66 18.50 -22.59 -8.06
CA GLU A 66 19.77 -21.89 -8.22
C GLU A 66 19.64 -20.37 -8.02
N ASP A 67 18.52 -19.79 -8.45
CA ASP A 67 18.21 -18.37 -8.23
C ASP A 67 17.86 -18.11 -6.76
N ASP A 68 17.05 -18.99 -6.14
CA ASP A 68 16.70 -18.92 -4.72
C ASP A 68 17.95 -19.03 -3.82
N GLU A 69 18.88 -19.94 -4.14
CA GLU A 69 20.17 -20.07 -3.44
C GLU A 69 21.01 -18.80 -3.52
N ALA A 70 20.97 -18.09 -4.66
CA ALA A 70 21.79 -16.90 -4.89
C ALA A 70 21.21 -15.61 -4.30
N TYR A 71 19.88 -15.49 -4.18
CA TYR A 71 19.23 -14.19 -3.93
C TYR A 71 18.18 -14.16 -2.80
N HIS A 72 17.87 -15.25 -2.08
CA HIS A 72 16.75 -15.26 -1.12
C HIS A 72 16.91 -14.32 0.09
N ASP A 73 18.12 -13.83 0.38
CA ASP A 73 18.45 -13.04 1.58
C ASP A 73 18.69 -11.53 1.31
N LEU A 74 18.40 -11.07 0.10
CA LEU A 74 18.55 -9.68 -0.34
C LEU A 74 17.32 -8.78 -0.07
#